data_AF-A0A1F3Z9P8-F1
#
_entry.id   AF-A0A1F3Z9P8-F1
#
_cell.length_a   1.000
_cell.length_b   1.000
_cell.length_c   1.000
_cell.angle_alpha   90.00
_cell.angle_beta   90.00
_cell.angle_gamma   90.00
#
_symmetry.space_group_name_H-M   'P 1'
#
loop_
_entity.id
_entity.type
_entity.pdbx_description
1 polymer ?
#
loop_
_entity_poly.entity_id
_entity_poly.type
_entity_poly.pdbx_seq_one_letter_code
_entity_poly.pdbx_strand_id
1 'polypeptide(L)' 'MPTFAASIWAALFAPAGSLREATARINCDDNLILKKPDALEKMAAVGFDSIGGTPEKLRDYLGEEI' A
#
# COMPACT_ATOMS: atom_id res chain seq x y z
N MET A 1 3.06 25.73 15.56
CA MET A 1 3.86 25.54 14.33
C MET A 1 3.43 24.21 13.74
N PRO A 2 3.00 24.12 12.47
CA PRO A 2 2.70 22.83 11.89
C PRO A 2 4.02 22.05 11.79
N THR A 3 4.14 21.00 12.56
CA THR A 3 5.29 20.09 12.50
C THR A 3 5.30 19.51 11.09
N PHE A 4 6.32 19.83 10.30
CA PHE A 4 6.53 19.21 8.99
C PHE A 4 6.74 17.71 9.22
N ALA A 5 5.71 16.90 8.97
CA ALA A 5 5.78 15.46 9.04
C ALA A 5 6.08 14.94 7.63
N ALA A 6 7.36 14.76 7.31
CA ALA A 6 7.75 13.96 6.15
C ALA A 6 7.50 12.50 6.49
N SER A 7 6.37 11.97 6.01
CA SER A 7 6.06 10.54 6.07
C SER A 7 6.65 9.87 4.84
N ILE A 8 7.40 8.79 5.03
CA ILE A 8 7.87 7.96 3.91
C ILE A 8 6.85 6.84 3.72
N TRP A 9 6.35 6.69 2.51
CA TRP A 9 5.39 5.64 2.17
C TRP A 9 5.98 4.67 1.16
N ALA A 10 5.42 3.46 1.13
CA ALA A 10 5.78 2.41 0.19
C ALA A 10 4.51 1.87 -0.47
N ALA A 11 4.62 1.46 -1.73
CA ALA A 11 3.54 0.81 -2.45
C ALA A 11 4.07 -0.23 -3.44
N LEU A 12 3.20 -1.20 -3.78
CA LEU A 12 3.49 -2.23 -4.75
C LEU A 12 3.00 -1.81 -6.14
N PHE A 13 3.88 -1.87 -7.13
CA PHE A 13 3.57 -1.55 -8.52
C PHE A 13 3.80 -2.75 -9.43
N ALA A 14 2.97 -2.88 -10.46
CA ALA A 14 3.16 -3.82 -11.54
C ALA A 14 3.69 -3.10 -12.79
N PRO A 15 4.44 -3.77 -13.70
CA PRO A 15 4.87 -3.19 -14.96
C PRO A 15 3.71 -2.66 -15.81
N ALA A 16 3.98 -1.64 -16.63
CA ALA A 16 3.01 -1.16 -17.60
C ALA A 16 2.59 -2.28 -18.57
N GLY A 17 1.28 -2.40 -18.83
CA GLY A 17 0.72 -3.47 -19.66
C GLY A 17 0.47 -4.79 -18.93
N SER A 18 0.68 -4.85 -17.60
CA SER A 18 0.30 -6.02 -16.79
C SER A 18 -1.18 -6.38 -16.96
N LEU A 19 -1.46 -7.68 -16.94
CA LEU A 19 -2.84 -8.18 -17.01
C LEU A 19 -3.64 -7.71 -15.81
N ARG A 20 -4.79 -7.07 -16.07
CA ARG A 20 -5.70 -6.55 -15.03
C ARG A 20 -6.08 -7.61 -14.00
N GLU A 21 -6.33 -8.84 -14.44
CA GLU A 21 -6.70 -9.94 -13.53
C GLU A 21 -5.56 -10.28 -12.57
N ALA A 22 -4.31 -10.31 -13.05
CA ALA A 22 -3.15 -10.58 -12.21
C ALA A 22 -2.97 -9.50 -11.14
N THR A 23 -3.08 -8.23 -11.53
CA THR A 23 -3.02 -7.09 -10.58
C THR A 23 -4.15 -7.17 -9.55
N ALA A 24 -5.38 -7.49 -9.99
CA ALA A 24 -6.51 -7.62 -9.09
C ALA A 24 -6.34 -8.77 -8.09
N ARG A 25 -5.84 -9.92 -8.54
CA ARG A 25 -5.56 -11.08 -7.68
C ARG A 25 -4.50 -10.76 -6.63
N ILE A 26 -3.38 -10.18 -7.04
CA ILE A 26 -2.29 -9.78 -6.13
C ILE A 26 -2.80 -8.76 -5.10
N ASN A 27 -3.56 -7.74 -5.52
CA ASN A 27 -4.14 -6.76 -4.59
C ASN A 27 -5.13 -7.41 -3.61
N CYS A 28 -5.91 -8.40 -4.05
CA CYS A 28 -6.80 -9.15 -3.16
C CYS A 28 -6.00 -9.91 -2.09
N ASP A 29 -4.97 -10.64 -2.51
CA ASP A 29 -4.12 -11.43 -1.62
C ASP A 29 -3.37 -10.54 -0.62
N ASP A 30 -2.84 -9.39 -1.07
CA ASP A 30 -2.18 -8.39 -0.22
C ASP A 30 -3.14 -7.87 0.87
N ASN A 31 -4.34 -7.44 0.47
CA ASN A 31 -5.37 -6.99 1.40
C ASN A 31 -5.82 -8.09 2.39
N LEU A 32 -5.75 -9.37 2.01
CA LEU A 32 -6.02 -10.48 2.93
C LEU A 32 -4.87 -10.69 3.94
N ILE A 33 -3.62 -10.53 3.50
CA ILE A 33 -2.44 -10.62 4.36
C ILE A 33 -2.42 -9.48 5.37
N LEU A 34 -2.72 -8.25 4.94
CA LEU A 34 -2.74 -7.07 5.81
C LEU A 34 -3.85 -7.09 6.87
N LYS A 35 -4.80 -8.04 6.81
CA LYS A 35 -5.77 -8.29 7.89
C LYS A 35 -5.27 -9.25 8.96
N LYS A 36 -4.12 -9.91 8.74
CA LYS A 36 -3.56 -10.86 9.70
C LYS A 36 -2.78 -10.10 10.78
N PRO A 37 -3.05 -10.35 12.07
CA PRO A 37 -2.34 -9.68 13.17
C PRO A 37 -0.82 -9.83 13.07
N ASP A 38 -0.32 -11.05 12.81
CA ASP A 38 1.12 -11.32 12.65
C ASP A 38 1.76 -10.49 11.51
N ALA A 39 1.03 -10.25 10.42
CA ALA A 39 1.55 -9.43 9.32
C ALA A 39 1.63 -7.95 9.73
N LEU A 40 0.59 -7.44 10.40
CA LEU A 40 0.57 -6.07 10.92
C LEU A 40 1.65 -5.85 11.98
N GLU A 41 1.86 -6.81 12.88
CA GLU A 41 2.92 -6.76 13.90
C GLU A 41 4.31 -6.71 13.24
N LYS A 42 4.55 -7.50 12.19
CA LYS A 42 5.81 -7.47 11.44
C LYS A 42 6.02 -6.13 10.72
N MET A 43 4.99 -5.56 10.11
CA MET A 43 5.08 -4.25 9.46
C MET A 43 5.30 -3.13 10.49
N ALA A 44 4.59 -3.16 11.61
CA ALA A 44 4.78 -2.22 12.70
C ALA A 44 6.19 -2.32 13.31
N ALA A 45 6.76 -3.53 13.41
CA ALA A 45 8.12 -3.75 13.89
C ALA A 45 9.20 -3.07 13.03
N VAL A 46 8.90 -2.82 11.74
CA VAL A 46 9.77 -2.05 10.82
C VAL A 46 9.29 -0.61 10.60
N GLY A 47 8.34 -0.14 11.41
CA GLY A 47 7.88 1.25 11.41
C GLY A 47 6.80 1.59 10.38
N PHE A 48 6.14 0.59 9.79
CA PHE A 48 5.07 0.80 8.82
C PHE A 48 3.68 0.60 9.44
N ASP A 49 2.80 1.57 9.21
CA ASP A 49 1.36 1.41 9.43
C ASP A 49 0.69 1.02 8.10
N SER A 50 0.35 -0.27 7.97
CA SER A 50 -0.12 -0.85 6.71
C SER A 50 -1.64 -0.92 6.68
N ILE A 51 -2.25 -0.12 5.79
CA ILE A 51 -3.71 0.01 5.65
C ILE A 51 -4.31 -0.72 4.44
N GLY A 52 -3.49 -1.12 3.47
CA GLY A 52 -3.94 -1.69 2.20
C GLY A 52 -4.78 -0.71 1.36
N GLY A 53 -5.66 -1.24 0.51
CA GLY A 53 -6.58 -0.44 -0.31
C GLY A 53 -6.75 -0.96 -1.74
N THR A 54 -7.44 -0.16 -2.56
CA THR A 54 -7.61 -0.47 -3.99
C THR A 54 -6.50 0.18 -4.83
N PRO A 55 -6.20 -0.35 -6.02
CA PRO A 55 -5.25 0.28 -6.94
C PRO A 55 -5.64 1.73 -7.31
N GLU A 56 -6.94 2.03 -7.38
CA GLU A 56 -7.45 3.38 -7.65
C GLU A 56 -7.11 4.34 -6.50
N LYS A 57 -7.25 3.89 -5.24
CA LYS A 57 -6.88 4.70 -4.08
C LYS A 57 -5.38 5.02 -4.07
N LEU A 58 -4.54 4.06 -4.47
CA LEU A 58 -3.10 4.29 -4.61
C LEU A 58 -2.79 5.29 -5.73
N ARG A 59 -3.48 5.22 -6.86
CA ARG A 59 -3.35 6.21 -7.94
C ARG A 59 -3.69 7.61 -7.45
N ASP A 60 -4.80 7.74 -6.73
CA ASP A 60 -5.26 9.04 -6.24
C ASP A 60 -4.27 9.61 -5.21
N TYR A 61 -3.77 8.78 -4.28
CA TYR A 61 -2.74 9.16 -3.32
C TYR A 61 -1.42 9.59 -3.99
N LEU A 62 -0.95 8.84 -5.00
CA LEU A 62 0.24 9.21 -5.76
C LEU A 62 0.08 10.58 -6.45
N GLY A 63 -1.13 10.92 -6.89
CA GLY A 63 -1.41 12.23 -7.48
C GLY A 63 -1.37 13.40 -6.49
N GLU A 64 -1.50 13.14 -5.19
CA GLU A 64 -1.37 14.16 -4.13
C GLU A 64 0.09 14.37 -3.68
N GLU A 65 0.95 13.38 -3.89
CA GLU A 65 2.35 13.36 -3.45
C GLU A 65 3.35 13.97 -4.47
N ILE A 66 2.90 14.24 -5.70
CA ILE A 66 3.71 14.80 -6.81
C ILE A 66 3.23 16.22 -7.13
#